data_AF-A0A2N2C9L2-F1
#
_entry.id   AF-A0A2N2C9L2-F1
#
_cell.length_a   1.000
_cell.length_b   1.000
_cell.length_c   1.000
_cell.angle_alpha   90.00
_cell.angle_beta   90.00
_cell.angle_gamma   90.00
#
_symmetry.space_group_name_H-M   'P 1'
#
loop_
_entity.id
_entity.type
_entity.pdbx_description
1 polymer ?
#
loop_
_entity_poly.entity_id
_entity_poly.type
_entity_poly.pdbx_seq_one_letter_code
_entity_poly.pdbx_strand_id
1 'polypeptide(L)'
;MNFRNIKKIIGKEILALSRNKRILIGLLAPLVLMPVLFYGYTQFTEITSRESESSISNVTVIGNLPDMVVDSINGLEQLSITYGEIASNNMDSIEADLTISYEFKEGVHEFVMTYDSGRASGMRAFNRVLSLMETFQETQQIEFLNEKGIPAIVLHPVDIEMTDLASEKELTGYSMASIVPMMLTLFAILSVLNFAVELTTAEKEMGT
;
A
#
# COMPACT_ATOMS: atom_id res chain seq x y z
N MET A 1 -26.23 14.12 50.39
CA MET A 1 -26.67 13.06 49.45
C MET A 1 -25.74 11.86 49.61
N ASN A 2 -26.26 10.66 49.90
CA ASN A 2 -25.45 9.52 50.35
C ASN A 2 -24.92 8.71 49.15
N PHE A 3 -23.62 8.40 49.10
CA PHE A 3 -22.94 7.72 47.97
C PHE A 3 -23.61 6.38 47.58
N ARG A 4 -24.19 5.70 48.57
CA ARG A 4 -24.94 4.46 48.38
C ARG A 4 -26.22 4.64 47.55
N ASN A 5 -26.87 5.79 47.65
CA ASN A 5 -28.08 6.10 46.87
C ASN A 5 -27.71 6.47 45.43
N ILE A 6 -26.61 7.21 45.23
CA ILE A 6 -26.08 7.56 43.92
C ILE A 6 -25.71 6.28 43.14
N LYS A 7 -24.98 5.34 43.76
CA LYS A 7 -24.62 4.07 43.11
C LYS A 7 -25.86 3.23 42.72
N LYS A 8 -26.91 3.23 43.55
CA LYS A 8 -28.17 2.52 43.23
C LYS A 8 -28.91 3.15 42.05
N ILE A 9 -28.92 4.48 41.97
CA ILE A 9 -29.54 5.20 40.85
C ILE A 9 -28.77 4.94 39.55
N ILE A 10 -27.44 5.08 39.58
CA ILE A 10 -26.59 4.80 38.41
C ILE A 10 -26.76 3.34 37.96
N GLY A 11 -26.78 2.38 38.89
CA GLY A 11 -27.01 0.98 38.57
C GLY A 11 -28.36 0.76 37.89
N LYS A 12 -29.43 1.42 38.36
CA LYS A 12 -30.76 1.34 37.74
C LYS A 12 -30.77 1.90 36.32
N GLU A 13 -30.14 3.04 36.09
CA GLU A 13 -30.06 3.68 34.76
C GLU A 13 -29.23 2.87 33.78
N ILE A 14 -28.06 2.36 34.19
CA ILE A 14 -27.23 1.48 33.34
C ILE A 14 -28.02 0.23 32.94
N LEU A 15 -28.77 -0.36 33.87
CA LEU A 15 -29.59 -1.55 33.59
C LEU A 15 -30.76 -1.23 32.64
N ALA A 16 -31.33 -0.03 32.74
CA ALA A 16 -32.38 0.45 31.85
C ALA A 16 -31.84 0.68 30.42
N LEU A 17 -30.67 1.33 30.29
CA LEU A 17 -29.97 1.57 29.02
C LEU A 17 -29.52 0.26 28.36
N SER A 18 -28.96 -0.67 29.14
CA SER A 18 -28.49 -1.98 28.65
C SER A 18 -29.61 -2.84 28.05
N ARG A 19 -30.85 -2.70 28.54
CA ARG A 19 -32.01 -3.43 28.01
C ARG A 19 -32.42 -2.94 26.61
N ASN A 20 -32.06 -1.72 26.24
CA ASN A 20 -32.31 -1.19 24.91
C ASN A 20 -31.20 -1.64 23.94
N LYS A 21 -31.46 -2.72 23.20
CA LYS A 21 -30.53 -3.29 22.21
C LYS A 21 -30.05 -2.26 21.18
N ARG A 22 -30.89 -1.29 20.78
CA ARG A 22 -30.51 -0.25 19.82
C ARG A 22 -29.44 0.67 20.39
N ILE A 23 -29.60 1.12 21.63
CA ILE A 23 -28.62 1.98 22.34
C ILE A 23 -27.33 1.20 22.60
N LEU A 24 -27.44 -0.06 23.04
CA LEU A 24 -26.29 -0.92 23.29
C LEU A 24 -25.49 -1.19 22.01
N ILE A 25 -26.17 -1.46 20.89
CA ILE A 25 -25.54 -1.60 19.57
C ILE A 25 -24.90 -0.27 19.14
N GLY A 26 -25.56 0.88 19.32
CA GLY A 26 -24.98 2.19 18.99
C GLY A 26 -23.70 2.52 19.77
N LEU A 27 -23.62 2.11 21.04
CA LEU A 27 -22.44 2.28 21.89
C LEU A 27 -21.30 1.32 21.51
N LEU A 28 -21.61 0.05 21.24
CA LEU A 28 -20.62 -0.98 20.94
C LEU A 28 -20.21 -1.01 19.47
N ALA A 29 -21.02 -0.47 18.56
CA ALA A 29 -20.79 -0.49 17.12
C ALA A 29 -19.41 0.06 16.76
N PRO A 30 -18.98 1.28 17.13
CA PRO A 30 -17.67 1.78 16.71
C PRO A 30 -16.50 0.99 17.33
N LEU A 31 -16.68 0.39 18.51
CA LEU A 31 -15.66 -0.47 19.13
C LEU A 31 -15.46 -1.79 18.37
N VAL A 32 -16.52 -2.36 17.78
CA VAL A 32 -16.46 -3.64 17.06
C VAL A 32 -16.27 -3.44 15.56
N LEU A 33 -16.94 -2.44 14.99
CA LEU A 33 -16.93 -2.11 13.58
C LEU A 33 -15.56 -1.61 13.12
N MET A 34 -14.82 -0.88 13.95
CA MET A 34 -13.46 -0.45 13.60
C MET A 34 -12.48 -1.62 13.43
N PRO A 35 -12.33 -2.55 14.40
CA PRO A 35 -11.50 -3.75 14.21
C PRO A 35 -11.94 -4.60 13.00
N VAL A 36 -13.24 -4.74 12.78
CA VAL A 36 -13.78 -5.50 11.64
C VAL A 36 -13.44 -4.83 10.31
N LEU A 37 -13.62 -3.51 10.21
CA LEU A 37 -13.24 -2.75 9.02
C LEU A 37 -11.74 -2.75 8.80
N PHE A 38 -10.95 -2.61 9.86
CA PHE A 38 -9.49 -2.66 9.78
C PHE A 38 -9.00 -4.03 9.32
N TYR A 39 -9.52 -5.11 9.92
CA TYR A 39 -9.21 -6.47 9.49
C TYR A 39 -9.65 -6.74 8.04
N GLY A 40 -10.85 -6.27 7.66
CA GLY A 40 -11.32 -6.36 6.28
C GLY A 40 -10.43 -5.59 5.31
N TYR A 41 -9.98 -4.39 5.69
CA TYR A 41 -9.07 -3.57 4.91
C TYR A 41 -7.70 -4.24 4.76
N THR A 42 -7.10 -4.73 5.84
CA THR A 42 -5.79 -5.39 5.78
C THR A 42 -5.84 -6.66 4.92
N GLN A 43 -6.89 -7.47 5.06
CA GLN A 43 -7.11 -8.64 4.21
C GLN A 43 -7.31 -8.25 2.75
N PHE A 44 -8.08 -7.20 2.47
CA PHE A 44 -8.25 -6.69 1.11
C PHE A 44 -6.92 -6.23 0.49
N THR A 45 -6.12 -5.45 1.23
CA THR A 45 -4.81 -5.00 0.77
C THR A 45 -3.84 -6.17 0.57
N GLU A 46 -3.89 -7.19 1.43
CA GLU A 46 -3.04 -8.36 1.33
C GLU A 46 -3.40 -9.21 0.10
N ILE A 47 -4.70 -9.40 -0.19
CA ILE A 47 -5.17 -10.07 -1.40
C ILE A 47 -4.72 -9.30 -2.64
N THR A 48 -4.91 -7.97 -2.67
CA THR A 48 -4.47 -7.13 -3.80
C THR A 48 -2.94 -7.12 -3.96
N SER A 49 -2.17 -7.13 -2.87
CA SER A 49 -0.71 -7.22 -2.90
C SER A 49 -0.25 -8.57 -3.45
N ARG A 50 -0.83 -9.67 -2.96
CA ARG A 50 -0.49 -11.01 -3.42
C ARG A 50 -0.85 -11.25 -4.88
N GLU A 51 -2.01 -10.77 -5.34
CA GLU A 51 -2.38 -10.83 -6.76
C GLU A 51 -1.43 -9.97 -7.61
N SER A 52 -1.04 -8.80 -7.11
CA SER A 52 -0.07 -7.93 -7.77
C SER A 52 1.31 -8.57 -7.87
N GLU A 53 1.78 -9.20 -6.79
CA GLU A 53 3.09 -9.87 -6.69
C GLU A 53 3.15 -11.18 -7.47
N SER A 54 2.06 -11.95 -7.55
CA SER A 54 2.00 -13.22 -8.28
C SER A 54 1.62 -13.07 -9.75
N SER A 55 1.12 -11.90 -10.17
CA SER A 55 0.83 -11.65 -11.58
C SER A 55 2.11 -11.69 -12.42
N ILE A 56 2.09 -12.52 -13.47
CA ILE A 56 3.14 -12.55 -14.50
C ILE A 56 3.02 -11.26 -15.29
N SER A 57 4.10 -10.47 -15.33
CA SER A 57 4.18 -9.27 -16.16
C SER A 57 4.75 -9.64 -17.52
N ASN A 58 4.02 -9.34 -18.58
CA ASN A 58 4.47 -9.59 -19.94
C ASN A 58 5.37 -8.43 -20.40
N VAL A 59 6.64 -8.72 -20.64
CA VAL A 59 7.64 -7.74 -21.07
C VAL A 59 8.07 -8.06 -22.49
N THR A 60 7.93 -7.10 -23.39
CA THR A 60 8.45 -7.19 -24.75
C THR A 60 9.81 -6.53 -24.85
N VAL A 61 10.79 -7.24 -25.41
CA VAL A 61 12.16 -6.74 -25.58
C VAL A 61 12.43 -6.50 -27.06
N ILE A 62 12.94 -5.31 -27.37
CA ILE A 62 13.37 -4.86 -28.69
C ILE A 62 14.87 -4.59 -28.64
N GLY A 63 15.64 -5.34 -29.43
CA GLY A 63 17.10 -5.30 -29.40
C GLY A 63 17.70 -6.46 -28.59
N ASN A 64 19.04 -6.49 -28.49
CA ASN A 64 19.75 -7.57 -27.83
C ASN A 64 20.28 -7.10 -26.46
N LEU A 65 19.54 -7.40 -25.39
CA LEU A 65 19.92 -7.02 -24.03
C LEU A 65 21.27 -7.63 -23.63
N PRO A 66 22.03 -6.99 -22.71
CA PRO A 66 23.21 -7.59 -22.12
C PRO A 66 22.88 -8.91 -21.42
N ASP A 67 23.75 -9.92 -21.53
CA ASP A 67 23.54 -11.26 -20.95
C ASP A 67 23.21 -11.20 -19.44
N MET A 68 23.89 -10.32 -18.70
CA MET A 68 23.64 -10.09 -17.27
C MET A 68 22.20 -9.64 -16.97
N VAL A 69 21.62 -8.81 -17.85
CA VAL A 69 20.24 -8.35 -17.72
C VAL A 69 19.27 -9.48 -18.08
N VAL A 70 19.57 -10.24 -19.13
CA VAL A 70 18.76 -11.40 -19.54
C VAL A 70 18.72 -12.46 -18.44
N ASP A 71 19.86 -12.78 -17.82
CA ASP A 71 19.94 -13.72 -16.70
C ASP A 71 19.15 -13.24 -15.48
N SER A 72 19.24 -11.94 -15.18
CA SER A 72 18.50 -11.33 -14.06
C SER A 72 16.99 -11.35 -14.28
N ILE A 73 16.53 -11.15 -15.52
CA ILE A 73 15.10 -11.24 -15.86
C ILE A 73 14.63 -12.70 -15.83
N ASN A 74 15.41 -13.64 -16.38
CA ASN A 74 15.08 -15.07 -16.37
C ASN A 74 15.06 -15.67 -14.95
N GLY A 75 15.78 -15.08 -14.00
CA GLY A 75 15.75 -15.45 -12.59
C GLY A 75 14.45 -15.08 -11.86
N LEU A 76 13.57 -14.29 -12.48
CA LEU A 76 12.30 -13.88 -11.89
C LEU A 76 11.13 -14.64 -12.53
N GLU A 77 10.52 -15.54 -11.77
CA GLU A 77 9.33 -16.32 -12.20
C GLU A 77 8.12 -15.42 -12.55
N GLN A 78 8.13 -14.17 -12.11
CA GLN A 78 7.05 -13.21 -12.33
C GLN A 78 7.17 -12.39 -13.62
N LEU A 79 8.18 -12.65 -14.47
CA LEU A 79 8.38 -11.98 -15.75
C LEU A 79 8.30 -12.98 -16.90
N SER A 80 7.48 -12.66 -17.90
CA SER A 80 7.43 -13.40 -19.17
C SER A 80 8.02 -12.52 -20.26
N ILE A 81 9.12 -12.95 -20.87
CA ILE A 81 9.81 -12.21 -21.93
C ILE A 81 9.32 -12.68 -23.30
N THR A 82 8.90 -11.73 -24.13
CA THR A 82 8.71 -11.96 -25.57
C THR A 82 9.68 -11.08 -26.35
N TYR A 83 10.50 -11.69 -27.19
CA TYR A 83 11.33 -10.95 -28.14
C TYR A 83 10.49 -10.54 -29.34
N GLY A 84 10.42 -9.25 -29.61
CA GLY A 84 9.67 -8.69 -30.73
C GLY A 84 10.57 -7.92 -31.69
N GLU A 85 10.30 -8.02 -32.99
CA GLU A 85 10.76 -6.99 -33.94
C GLU A 85 9.82 -5.78 -33.85
N ILE A 86 10.33 -4.58 -34.18
CA ILE A 86 9.64 -3.29 -34.03
C ILE A 86 8.27 -3.32 -34.74
N ALA A 87 7.24 -3.74 -34.02
CA ALA A 87 5.86 -3.63 -34.45
C ALA A 87 5.32 -2.32 -33.87
N SER A 88 5.62 -1.25 -34.59
CA SER A 88 4.82 -0.02 -34.73
C SER A 88 4.12 0.47 -33.46
N ASN A 89 4.73 1.44 -32.75
CA ASN A 89 4.19 2.56 -31.92
C ASN A 89 2.78 2.51 -31.26
N ASN A 90 2.10 1.37 -31.23
CA ASN A 90 0.73 1.16 -30.81
C ASN A 90 0.78 0.04 -29.76
N MET A 91 1.01 0.42 -28.51
CA MET A 91 0.84 -0.46 -27.34
C MET A 91 -0.56 -1.09 -27.28
N ASP A 92 -1.54 -0.57 -28.00
CA ASP A 92 -2.88 -1.17 -28.12
C ASP A 92 -2.89 -2.52 -28.87
N SER A 93 -1.82 -2.85 -29.61
CA SER A 93 -1.73 -4.07 -30.41
C SER A 93 -0.84 -5.16 -29.81
N ILE A 94 -0.10 -4.86 -28.74
CA ILE A 94 0.75 -5.81 -28.04
C ILE A 94 0.17 -5.96 -26.63
N GLU A 95 -0.21 -7.18 -26.23
CA GLU A 95 -0.60 -7.51 -24.84
C GLU A 95 0.59 -7.42 -23.85
N ALA A 96 1.51 -6.48 -24.06
CA ALA A 96 2.67 -6.24 -23.23
C ALA A 96 2.33 -5.22 -22.16
N ASP A 97 2.73 -5.51 -20.93
CA ASP A 97 2.66 -4.58 -19.82
C ASP A 97 3.79 -3.54 -19.88
N LEU A 98 4.94 -3.92 -20.45
CA LEU A 98 6.12 -3.08 -20.62
C LEU A 98 6.86 -3.45 -21.91
N THR A 99 7.33 -2.44 -22.64
CA THR A 99 8.27 -2.62 -23.75
C THR A 99 9.63 -2.02 -23.38
N ILE A 100 10.70 -2.79 -23.58
CA ILE A 100 12.08 -2.35 -23.37
C ILE A 100 12.76 -2.30 -24.73
N SER A 101 13.26 -1.13 -25.13
CA SER A 101 14.18 -1.00 -26.25
C SER A 101 15.59 -0.78 -25.72
N TYR A 102 16.55 -1.56 -26.23
CA TYR A 102 17.95 -1.48 -25.84
C TYR A 102 18.85 -1.22 -27.04
N GLU A 103 19.80 -0.30 -26.85
CA GLU A 103 20.86 -0.03 -27.81
C GLU A 103 22.17 0.31 -27.08
N PHE A 104 23.29 -0.16 -27.64
CA PHE A 104 24.61 0.20 -27.14
C PHE A 104 25.28 1.17 -28.12
N LYS A 105 25.45 2.43 -27.71
CA LYS A 105 26.03 3.49 -28.53
C LYS A 105 27.14 4.20 -27.77
N GLU A 106 28.29 4.38 -28.43
CA GLU A 106 29.40 5.20 -27.92
C GLU A 106 29.90 4.80 -26.50
N GLY A 107 29.76 3.52 -26.12
CA GLY A 107 30.13 3.05 -24.78
C GLY A 107 29.04 3.23 -23.72
N VAL A 108 27.83 3.63 -24.11
CA VAL A 108 26.67 3.85 -23.23
C VAL A 108 25.59 2.81 -23.53
N HIS A 109 25.09 2.19 -22.47
CA HIS A 109 23.90 1.34 -22.51
C HIS A 109 22.65 2.23 -22.45
N GLU A 110 21.93 2.34 -23.56
CA GLU A 110 20.69 3.12 -23.66
C GLU A 110 19.49 2.18 -23.52
N PHE A 111 18.65 2.44 -22.53
CA PHE A 111 17.39 1.70 -22.30
C PHE A 111 16.21 2.67 -22.40
N VAL A 112 15.23 2.33 -23.24
CA VAL A 112 13.95 3.04 -23.33
C VAL A 112 12.85 2.10 -22.86
N MET A 113 12.19 2.48 -21.76
CA MET A 113 11.10 1.71 -21.15
C MET A 113 9.76 2.41 -21.42
N THR A 114 8.86 1.73 -22.10
CA THR A 114 7.52 2.25 -22.44
C THR A 114 6.44 1.41 -21.77
N TYR A 115 5.62 2.03 -20.92
CA TYR A 115 4.53 1.38 -20.19
C TYR A 115 3.34 2.33 -20.01
N ASP A 116 2.17 1.78 -19.74
CA ASP A 116 0.95 2.55 -19.46
C ASP A 116 0.79 2.71 -17.94
N SER A 117 1.03 3.92 -17.43
CA SER A 117 0.87 4.24 -16.01
C SER A 117 -0.58 4.20 -15.52
N GLY A 118 -1.57 4.26 -16.43
CA GLY A 118 -2.98 4.09 -16.11
C GLY A 118 -3.35 2.63 -15.83
N ARG A 119 -2.51 1.67 -16.24
CA ARG A 119 -2.68 0.25 -15.97
C ARG A 119 -1.78 -0.19 -14.83
N ALA A 120 -2.40 -0.81 -13.81
CA ALA A 120 -1.66 -1.37 -12.69
C ALA A 120 -0.63 -2.43 -13.14
N SER A 121 -0.90 -3.18 -14.22
CA SER A 121 0.03 -4.18 -14.75
C SER A 121 1.30 -3.54 -15.35
N GLY A 122 1.16 -2.43 -16.08
CA GLY A 122 2.30 -1.70 -16.64
C GLY A 122 3.18 -1.05 -15.58
N MET A 123 2.57 -0.42 -14.58
CA MET A 123 3.31 0.15 -13.44
C MET A 123 4.10 -0.93 -12.67
N ARG A 124 3.52 -2.12 -12.48
CA ARG A 124 4.21 -3.25 -11.83
C ARG A 124 5.38 -3.76 -12.66
N ALA A 125 5.17 -3.97 -13.96
CA ALA A 125 6.22 -4.41 -14.87
C ALA A 125 7.39 -3.42 -14.89
N PHE A 126 7.09 -2.12 -14.96
CA PHE A 126 8.08 -1.05 -14.89
C PHE A 126 8.89 -1.08 -13.59
N ASN A 127 8.25 -1.12 -12.43
CA ASN A 127 8.96 -1.12 -11.14
C ASN A 127 9.87 -2.35 -10.97
N ARG A 128 9.42 -3.52 -11.43
CA ARG A 128 10.24 -4.75 -11.41
C ARG A 128 11.48 -4.60 -12.26
N VAL A 129 11.33 -4.18 -13.51
CA VAL A 129 12.45 -4.02 -14.44
C VAL A 129 13.38 -2.87 -14.02
N LEU A 130 12.84 -1.77 -13.49
CA LEU A 130 13.64 -0.64 -13.01
C LEU A 130 14.65 -1.08 -11.95
N SER A 131 14.23 -1.91 -10.99
CA SER A 131 15.15 -2.42 -9.95
C SER A 131 16.29 -3.28 -10.50
N LEU A 132 16.02 -4.05 -11.57
CA LEU A 132 17.06 -4.80 -12.29
C LEU A 132 18.01 -3.87 -13.03
N MET A 133 17.49 -2.80 -13.64
CA MET A 133 18.29 -1.82 -14.37
C MET A 133 19.19 -1.02 -13.43
N GLU A 134 18.71 -0.68 -12.23
CA GLU A 134 19.51 -0.03 -11.18
C GLU A 134 20.68 -0.93 -10.75
N THR A 135 20.43 -2.22 -10.53
CA THR A 135 21.47 -3.20 -10.18
C THR A 135 22.50 -3.36 -11.32
N PHE A 136 22.04 -3.41 -12.57
CA PHE A 136 22.92 -3.45 -13.74
C PHE A 136 23.75 -2.18 -13.85
N GLN A 137 23.14 -1.02 -13.64
CA GLN A 137 23.83 0.27 -13.66
C GLN A 137 24.92 0.34 -12.59
N GLU A 138 24.64 -0.07 -11.35
CA GLU A 138 25.65 -0.12 -10.28
C GLU A 138 26.82 -1.03 -10.65
N THR A 139 26.53 -2.20 -11.23
CA THR A 139 27.56 -3.14 -11.67
C THR A 139 28.46 -2.54 -12.75
N GLN A 140 27.86 -1.90 -13.76
CA GLN A 140 28.61 -1.22 -14.84
C GLN A 140 29.41 -0.02 -14.33
N GLN A 141 28.90 0.72 -13.34
CA GLN A 141 29.64 1.81 -12.70
C GLN A 141 30.89 1.29 -11.97
N ILE A 142 30.78 0.19 -11.23
CA ILE A 142 31.92 -0.42 -10.53
C ILE A 142 32.96 -0.93 -11.54
N GLU A 143 32.52 -1.61 -12.60
CA GLU A 143 33.40 -2.12 -13.66
C GLU A 143 34.17 -0.98 -14.33
N PHE A 144 33.46 0.10 -14.73
CA PHE A 144 34.08 1.29 -15.32
C PHE A 144 35.11 1.96 -14.40
N LEU A 145 34.84 2.05 -13.09
CA LEU A 145 35.80 2.62 -12.14
C LEU A 145 37.03 1.74 -11.96
N ASN A 146 36.85 0.43 -11.89
CA ASN A 146 37.95 -0.54 -11.79
C ASN A 146 38.87 -0.45 -13.02
N GLU A 147 38.32 -0.33 -14.23
CA GLU A 147 39.10 -0.13 -15.46
C GLU A 147 39.96 1.15 -15.41
N LYS A 148 39.47 2.19 -14.74
CA LYS A 148 40.19 3.46 -14.55
C LYS A 148 41.10 3.47 -13.31
N GLY A 149 41.14 2.38 -12.55
CA GLY A 149 41.91 2.30 -11.30
C GLY A 149 41.37 3.22 -10.19
N ILE A 150 40.10 3.63 -10.28
CA ILE A 150 39.45 4.50 -9.30
C ILE A 150 38.76 3.62 -8.25
N PRO A 151 38.98 3.85 -6.95
CA PRO A 151 38.32 3.04 -5.92
C PRO A 151 36.81 3.32 -5.87
N ALA A 152 36.01 2.27 -5.70
CA ALA A 152 34.53 2.35 -5.64
C ALA A 152 33.98 3.25 -4.52
N ILE A 153 34.80 3.55 -3.49
CA ILE A 153 34.45 4.49 -2.41
C ILE A 153 34.06 5.88 -2.92
N VAL A 154 34.48 6.24 -4.13
CA VAL A 154 34.12 7.51 -4.77
C VAL A 154 32.61 7.60 -5.08
N LEU A 155 31.93 6.47 -5.32
CA LEU A 155 30.48 6.45 -5.58
C LEU A 155 29.65 6.59 -4.30
N HIS A 156 30.07 5.94 -3.22
CA HIS A 156 29.36 5.91 -1.95
C HIS A 156 30.29 6.32 -0.80
N PRO A 157 30.66 7.61 -0.69
CA PRO A 157 31.61 8.10 0.32
C PRO A 157 30.97 8.32 1.70
N VAL A 158 29.80 7.73 1.95
CA VAL A 158 29.02 7.92 3.17
C VAL A 158 28.62 6.56 3.70
N ASP A 159 28.97 6.30 4.96
CA ASP A 159 28.47 5.18 5.73
C ASP A 159 27.36 5.70 6.65
N ILE A 160 26.14 5.19 6.49
CA ILE A 160 24.97 5.65 7.23
C ILE A 160 24.56 4.55 8.22
N GLU A 161 24.80 4.80 9.50
CA GLU A 161 24.28 3.98 10.58
C GLU A 161 22.93 4.55 11.06
N MET A 162 21.86 3.77 10.95
CA MET A 162 20.55 4.14 11.49
C MET A 162 20.32 3.42 12.82
N THR A 163 20.08 4.20 13.88
CA THR A 163 19.69 3.66 15.19
C THR A 163 18.28 4.11 15.52
N ASP A 164 17.36 3.15 15.66
CA ASP A 164 16.01 3.44 16.14
C ASP A 164 16.04 3.65 17.66
N LEU A 165 15.57 4.82 18.09
CA LEU A 165 15.46 5.20 19.51
C LEU A 165 14.06 4.98 20.06
N ALA A 166 13.07 4.68 19.21
CA ALA A 166 11.69 4.56 19.62
C ALA A 166 11.48 3.30 20.48
N SER A 167 10.93 3.50 21.68
CA SER A 167 10.49 2.37 22.50
C SER A 167 9.21 1.74 21.94
N GLU A 168 8.98 0.45 22.22
CA GLU A 168 7.75 -0.25 21.83
C GLU A 168 6.47 0.48 22.31
N LYS A 169 6.55 1.12 23.48
CA LYS A 169 5.47 1.93 24.04
C LYS A 169 5.21 3.19 23.21
N GLU A 170 6.24 3.87 22.70
CA GLU A 170 6.08 5.05 21.85
C GLU A 170 5.52 4.68 20.49
N LEU A 171 5.97 3.59 19.89
CA LEU A 171 5.40 3.06 18.64
C LEU A 171 3.92 2.71 18.80
N THR A 172 3.57 2.06 19.92
CA THR A 172 2.17 1.78 20.26
C THR A 172 1.38 3.07 20.51
N GLY A 173 1.95 4.04 21.21
CA GLY A 173 1.32 5.34 21.45
C GLY A 173 1.04 6.09 20.13
N TYR A 174 1.99 6.06 19.19
CA TYR A 174 1.87 6.69 17.88
C TYR A 174 0.74 6.09 17.05
N SER A 175 0.65 4.76 16.99
CA SER A 175 -0.47 4.09 16.30
C SER A 175 -1.82 4.40 16.96
N MET A 176 -1.90 4.42 18.30
CA MET A 176 -3.12 4.81 19.02
C MET A 176 -3.53 6.27 18.79
N ALA A 177 -2.56 7.18 18.64
CA ALA A 177 -2.82 8.59 18.35
C ALA A 177 -3.56 8.79 17.02
N SER A 178 -3.37 7.89 16.06
CA SER A 178 -4.08 7.92 14.77
C SER A 178 -5.50 7.35 14.85
N ILE A 179 -5.73 6.35 15.72
CA ILE A 179 -7.01 5.63 15.83
C ILE A 179 -8.01 6.38 16.73
N VAL A 180 -7.56 6.91 17.87
CA VAL A 180 -8.44 7.53 18.88
C VAL A 180 -9.30 8.68 18.31
N PRO A 181 -8.76 9.63 17.53
CA PRO A 181 -9.57 10.69 16.92
C PRO A 181 -10.66 10.15 15.99
N MET A 182 -10.34 9.13 15.19
CA MET A 182 -11.30 8.49 14.29
C MET A 182 -12.44 7.78 15.07
N MET A 183 -12.11 7.17 16.21
CA MET A 183 -13.14 6.60 17.08
C MET A 183 -14.06 7.70 17.63
N LEU A 184 -13.49 8.82 18.11
CA LEU A 184 -14.28 9.93 18.65
C LEU A 184 -15.22 10.54 17.60
N THR A 185 -14.77 10.70 16.36
CA THR A 185 -15.63 11.22 15.28
C THR A 185 -16.78 10.25 14.96
N LEU A 186 -16.52 8.94 14.90
CA LEU A 186 -17.56 7.94 14.69
C LEU A 186 -18.56 7.89 15.85
N PHE A 187 -18.07 7.97 17.10
CA PHE A 187 -18.95 8.08 18.27
C PHE A 187 -19.84 9.32 18.18
N ALA A 188 -19.30 10.47 17.77
CA ALA A 188 -20.07 11.70 17.60
C ALA A 188 -21.15 11.54 16.50
N ILE A 189 -20.79 10.99 15.34
CA ILE A 189 -21.74 10.74 14.23
C ILE A 189 -22.86 9.79 14.68
N LEU A 190 -22.52 8.67 15.31
CA LEU A 190 -23.51 7.69 15.76
C LEU A 190 -24.40 8.24 16.87
N SER A 191 -23.87 9.09 17.75
CA SER A 191 -24.67 9.75 18.78
C SER A 191 -25.71 10.69 18.17
N VAL A 192 -25.33 11.46 17.15
CA VAL A 192 -26.26 12.36 16.44
C VAL A 192 -27.30 11.57 15.64
N LEU A 193 -26.91 10.47 15.01
CA LEU A 193 -27.84 9.61 14.25
C LEU A 193 -28.93 9.01 15.13
N ASN A 194 -28.58 8.53 16.33
CA ASN A 194 -29.60 8.00 17.25
C ASN A 194 -30.56 9.11 17.71
N PHE A 195 -30.05 10.30 18.01
CA PHE A 195 -30.88 11.47 18.34
C PHE A 195 -31.81 11.87 17.18
N ALA A 196 -31.29 11.93 15.96
CA ALA A 196 -32.08 12.24 14.77
C ALA A 196 -33.21 11.23 14.54
N VAL A 197 -32.92 9.93 14.72
CA VAL A 197 -33.94 8.88 14.60
C VAL A 197 -35.01 9.01 15.67
N GLU A 198 -34.65 9.33 16.92
CA GLU A 198 -35.62 9.59 17.99
C GLU A 198 -36.48 10.81 17.66
N LEU A 199 -35.90 11.89 17.15
CA LEU A 199 -36.62 13.09 16.73
C LEU A 199 -37.63 12.79 15.61
N THR A 200 -37.21 12.08 14.56
CA THR A 200 -38.10 11.70 13.45
C THR A 200 -39.19 10.74 13.91
N THR A 201 -38.88 9.84 14.86
CA THR A 201 -39.91 8.94 15.42
C THR A 201 -40.91 9.72 16.27
N ALA A 202 -40.45 10.69 17.06
CA ALA A 202 -41.30 11.55 17.86
C ALA A 202 -42.21 12.42 16.99
N GLU A 203 -41.70 13.03 15.91
CA GLU A 203 -42.52 13.79 14.94
C GLU A 203 -43.59 12.91 14.29
N LYS A 204 -43.22 11.69 13.90
CA LYS A 204 -44.16 10.71 13.32
C LYS A 204 -45.24 10.25 14.31
N GLU A 205 -44.91 10.06 15.59
CA GLU A 205 -45.87 9.69 16.63
C GLU A 205 -46.81 10.87 17.00
N MET A 206 -46.39 12.10 16.75
CA MET A 206 -47.21 13.32 16.92
C MET A 206 -48.17 13.59 15.75
N GLY A 207 -48.09 12.81 14.65
CA GLY A 207 -49.07 12.84 13.57
C GLY A 207 -48.91 14.00 12.57
N THR A 208 -47.73 14.62 12.50
CA THR A 208 -47.32 15.53 11.41
C THR A 208 -46.47 14.82 10.37
#